data_AF-G0XYH9-F1
#
_entry.id   AF-G0XYH9-F1
#
_cell.length_a   1.000
_cell.length_b   1.000
_cell.length_c   1.000
_cell.angle_alpha   90.00
_cell.angle_beta   90.00
_cell.angle_gamma   90.00
#
_symmetry.space_group_name_H-M   'P 1'
#
loop_
_entity.id
_entity.type
_entity.pdbx_description
1 polymer ?
#
loop_
_entity_poly.entity_id
_entity_poly.type
_entity_poly.pdbx_seq_one_letter_code
_entity_poly.pdbx_strand_id
1 'polypeptide(L)'
;MDCIPTLVGAELPLGFIPAGSTNALAHSLFGTPHVVTATMHIILGHIRSVDVCTFSSAGKLLCFGFSAMFGFGGRTLALAEKYRWMSPSQRRDFAIIKALAKLKKSQRSAESDCGGHWQTIQGQFLNISIMAMPCPCSMAPRGFTPDTRLHNGSMALRVVRNTTRSEFVKHLKRHSSVKNQGLYRYN
;
A
#
# COMPACT_ATOMS: atom_id res chain seq x y z
N MET A 1 -11.94 23.14 15.37
CA MET A 1 -10.59 23.69 15.13
C MET A 1 -9.73 22.50 14.73
N ASP A 2 -9.69 22.20 13.44
CA ASP A 2 -9.03 20.99 12.96
C ASP A 2 -7.56 21.36 12.71
N CYS A 3 -6.75 21.19 13.75
CA CYS A 3 -5.32 21.41 13.68
C CYS A 3 -4.74 20.36 12.72
N ILE A 4 -4.23 20.79 11.56
CA ILE A 4 -3.41 19.91 10.72
C ILE A 4 -2.20 19.55 11.59
N PRO A 5 -2.01 18.26 11.96
CA PRO A 5 -0.88 17.88 12.78
C PRO A 5 0.40 18.21 12.02
N THR A 6 1.28 19.02 12.64
CA THR A 6 2.63 19.25 12.13
C THR A 6 3.34 17.91 12.07
N LEU A 7 3.99 17.60 10.95
CA LEU A 7 4.81 16.40 10.83
C LEU A 7 5.92 16.47 11.87
N VAL A 8 5.98 15.46 12.74
CA VAL A 8 7.03 15.33 13.75
C VAL A 8 8.11 14.39 13.21
N GLY A 9 9.33 14.87 13.16
CA GLY A 9 10.49 14.05 12.81
C GLY A 9 10.89 13.13 13.95
N ALA A 10 11.43 11.95 13.63
CA ALA A 10 12.07 11.12 14.65
C ALA A 10 13.34 11.81 15.17
N GLU A 11 13.53 11.84 16.48
CA GLU A 11 14.72 12.44 17.12
C GLU A 11 16.01 11.66 16.80
N LEU A 12 15.88 10.37 16.51
CA LEU A 12 16.98 9.48 16.17
C LEU A 12 16.83 8.92 14.74
N PRO A 13 17.84 9.07 13.87
CA PRO A 13 17.86 8.43 12.56
C PRO A 13 17.79 6.90 12.68
N LEU A 14 16.94 6.26 11.87
CA LEU A 14 16.79 4.81 11.85
C LEU A 14 17.51 4.20 10.64
N GLY A 15 18.34 3.19 10.89
CA GLY A 15 18.94 2.36 9.84
C GLY A 15 18.03 1.20 9.43
N PHE A 16 17.95 0.90 8.14
CA PHE A 16 17.12 -0.18 7.61
C PHE A 16 17.92 -1.14 6.73
N ILE A 17 17.98 -2.42 7.11
CA ILE A 17 18.57 -3.51 6.33
C ILE A 17 17.46 -4.49 5.94
N PRO A 18 17.20 -4.72 4.63
CA PRO A 18 16.16 -5.65 4.20
C PRO A 18 16.55 -7.10 4.46
N ALA A 19 15.80 -7.80 5.31
CA ALA A 19 16.00 -9.23 5.59
C ALA A 19 14.80 -10.11 5.20
N GLY A 20 13.75 -9.51 4.65
CA GLY A 20 12.48 -10.18 4.37
C GLY A 20 12.23 -10.45 2.90
N SER A 21 11.06 -11.03 2.62
CA SER A 21 10.54 -11.16 1.25
C SER A 21 9.73 -9.94 0.78
N THR A 22 9.41 -9.03 1.70
CA THR A 22 8.67 -7.80 1.44
C THR A 22 9.61 -6.62 1.67
N ASN A 23 10.34 -6.23 0.63
CA ASN A 23 11.37 -5.18 0.68
C ASN A 23 10.93 -3.89 -0.02
N ALA A 24 9.63 -3.57 0.02
CA ALA A 24 9.07 -2.39 -0.64
C ALA A 24 9.73 -1.10 -0.16
N LEU A 25 10.10 -1.02 1.12
CA LEU A 25 10.85 0.09 1.70
C LEU A 25 12.26 0.19 1.10
N ALA A 26 13.01 -0.90 1.03
CA ALA A 26 14.35 -0.90 0.41
C ALA A 26 14.30 -0.45 -1.05
N HIS A 27 13.35 -0.97 -1.83
CA HIS A 27 13.18 -0.54 -3.21
C HIS A 27 12.82 0.94 -3.34
N SER A 28 12.05 1.50 -2.40
CA SER A 28 11.70 2.92 -2.45
C SER A 28 12.84 3.82 -1.99
N LEU A 29 13.64 3.39 -1.01
CA LEU A 29 14.75 4.16 -0.46
C LEU A 29 16.01 4.08 -1.33
N PHE A 30 16.36 2.87 -1.76
CA PHE A 30 17.65 2.54 -2.39
C PHE A 30 17.49 2.12 -3.86
N GLY A 31 16.27 1.93 -4.36
CA GLY A 31 16.00 1.36 -5.69
C GLY A 31 16.18 -0.16 -5.77
N THR A 32 16.83 -0.77 -4.78
CA THR A 32 17.21 -2.19 -4.76
C THR A 32 16.99 -2.79 -3.38
N PRO A 33 16.68 -4.11 -3.25
CA PRO A 33 16.59 -4.78 -1.97
C PRO A 33 17.95 -5.36 -1.52
N HIS A 34 19.05 -4.98 -2.18
CA HIS A 34 20.38 -5.53 -1.92
C HIS A 34 20.93 -5.10 -0.56
N VAL A 35 21.27 -6.08 0.29
CA VAL A 35 21.69 -5.84 1.67
C VAL A 35 22.97 -5.01 1.76
N VAL A 36 23.97 -5.27 0.90
CA VAL A 36 25.23 -4.51 0.92
C VAL A 36 25.00 -3.04 0.56
N THR A 37 24.07 -2.77 -0.37
CA THR A 37 23.74 -1.40 -0.76
C THR A 37 23.07 -0.66 0.41
N ALA A 38 22.13 -1.30 1.09
CA ALA A 38 21.49 -0.74 2.28
C ALA A 38 22.52 -0.47 3.40
N THR A 39 23.44 -1.42 3.64
CA THR A 39 24.51 -1.26 4.63
C THR A 39 25.47 -0.12 4.28
N MET A 40 25.84 0.03 2.99
CA MET A 40 26.67 1.15 2.54
C MET A 40 25.99 2.51 2.78
N HIS A 41 24.69 2.63 2.55
CA HIS A 41 23.96 3.86 2.89
C HIS A 41 24.07 4.22 4.37
N ILE A 42 24.07 3.22 5.26
CA ILE A 42 24.24 3.42 6.70
C ILE A 42 25.68 3.86 7.03
N ILE A 43 26.69 3.12 6.54
CA ILE A 43 28.11 3.41 6.81
C ILE A 43 28.50 4.80 6.32
N LEU A 44 28.01 5.21 5.15
CA LEU A 44 28.28 6.51 4.55
C LEU A 44 27.48 7.66 5.19
N GLY A 45 26.62 7.38 6.19
CA GLY A 45 25.84 8.40 6.89
C GLY A 45 24.75 9.06 6.03
N HIS A 46 24.22 8.37 5.02
CA HIS A 46 23.16 8.91 4.17
C HIS A 46 21.84 8.99 4.94
N ILE A 47 21.33 10.21 5.16
CA ILE A 47 20.05 10.47 5.82
C ILE A 47 18.99 10.84 4.77
N ARG A 48 17.81 10.23 4.87
CA ARG A 48 16.62 10.57 4.06
C ARG A 48 15.39 10.65 4.95
N SER A 49 14.61 11.70 4.79
CA SER A 49 13.29 11.82 5.42
C SER A 49 12.31 10.87 4.73
N VAL A 50 11.47 10.21 5.55
CA VAL A 50 10.43 9.29 5.07
C VAL A 50 9.17 9.49 5.91
N ASP A 51 8.04 9.72 5.24
CA ASP A 51 6.72 9.89 5.83
C ASP A 51 6.21 8.54 6.34
N VAL A 52 5.57 8.58 7.50
CA VAL A 52 4.96 7.41 8.14
C VAL A 52 3.50 7.73 8.45
N CYS A 53 2.59 6.80 8.13
CA CYS A 53 1.19 6.93 8.51
C CYS A 53 1.01 6.58 9.99
N THR A 54 0.17 7.34 10.66
CA THR A 54 -0.40 6.97 11.96
C THR A 54 -1.74 6.29 11.74
N PHE A 55 -1.91 5.06 12.22
CA PHE A 55 -3.18 4.35 12.19
C PHE A 55 -3.80 4.36 13.58
N SER A 56 -4.97 4.95 13.72
CA SER A 56 -5.73 5.00 14.97
C SER A 56 -7.17 4.55 14.78
N SER A 57 -7.79 4.06 15.84
CA SER A 57 -9.20 3.67 15.87
C SER A 57 -9.83 4.11 17.18
N ALA A 58 -10.98 4.79 17.10
CA ALA A 58 -11.69 5.34 18.26
C ALA A 58 -10.78 6.15 19.22
N GLY A 59 -9.89 6.97 18.66
CA GLY A 59 -8.95 7.78 19.42
C GLY A 59 -7.73 7.03 19.97
N LYS A 60 -7.67 5.70 19.84
CA LYS A 60 -6.52 4.90 20.26
C LYS A 60 -5.55 4.66 19.10
N LEU A 61 -4.28 4.99 19.31
CA LEU A 61 -3.20 4.63 18.39
C LEU A 61 -3.09 3.10 18.28
N LEU A 62 -3.09 2.59 17.04
CA LEU A 62 -2.88 1.18 16.75
C LEU A 62 -1.43 0.92 16.39
N CYS A 63 -0.90 1.64 15.40
CA CYS A 63 0.48 1.49 14.95
C CYS A 63 0.90 2.66 14.05
N PHE A 64 2.21 2.71 13.82
CA PHE A 64 2.83 3.50 12.75
C PHE A 64 3.20 2.56 11.59
N GLY A 65 3.06 3.02 10.35
CA GLY A 65 3.48 2.23 9.19
C GLY A 65 3.41 3.01 7.89
N PHE A 66 4.05 2.50 6.85
CA PHE A 66 4.11 3.19 5.56
C PHE A 66 2.89 2.94 4.66
N SER A 67 2.15 1.86 4.91
CA SER A 67 0.95 1.53 4.16
C SER A 67 0.00 0.66 4.96
N ALA A 68 -1.28 0.72 4.61
CA ALA A 68 -2.30 -0.19 5.12
C ALA A 68 -3.23 -0.61 3.99
N MET A 69 -3.74 -1.83 4.06
CA MET A 69 -4.69 -2.37 3.09
C MET A 69 -5.83 -3.10 3.79
N PHE A 70 -7.04 -2.75 3.40
CA PHE A 70 -8.29 -3.37 3.84
C PHE A 70 -8.99 -4.03 2.65
N GLY A 71 -9.77 -5.08 2.91
CA GLY A 71 -10.45 -5.83 1.86
C GLY A 71 -9.54 -6.84 1.16
N PHE A 72 -9.57 -6.88 -0.18
CA PHE A 72 -8.87 -7.91 -0.96
C PHE A 72 -7.36 -7.94 -0.68
N GLY A 73 -6.68 -6.80 -0.71
CA GLY A 73 -5.24 -6.69 -0.47
C GLY A 73 -4.85 -7.14 0.93
N GLY A 74 -5.57 -6.66 1.96
CA GLY A 74 -5.37 -7.08 3.34
C GLY A 74 -5.59 -8.58 3.55
N ARG A 75 -6.66 -9.16 2.99
CA ARG A 75 -6.91 -10.61 3.04
C ARG A 75 -5.84 -11.41 2.31
N THR A 76 -5.36 -10.91 1.17
CA THR A 76 -4.28 -11.54 0.41
C THR A 76 -2.99 -11.54 1.20
N LEU A 77 -2.62 -10.43 1.83
CA LEU A 77 -1.44 -10.34 2.69
C LEU A 77 -1.55 -11.27 3.91
N ALA A 78 -2.68 -11.23 4.62
CA ALA A 78 -2.89 -12.10 5.79
C ALA A 78 -2.83 -13.58 5.40
N LEU A 79 -3.38 -13.93 4.24
CA LEU A 79 -3.29 -15.29 3.72
C LEU A 79 -1.86 -15.66 3.32
N ALA A 80 -1.13 -14.78 2.63
CA ALA A 80 0.28 -15.01 2.33
C ALA A 80 1.09 -15.22 3.61
N GLU A 81 0.80 -14.47 4.68
CA GLU A 81 1.51 -14.62 5.95
C GLU A 81 1.23 -15.95 6.66
N LYS A 82 0.01 -16.50 6.52
CA LYS A 82 -0.29 -17.84 7.04
C LYS A 82 0.50 -18.96 6.33
N TYR A 83 0.96 -18.74 5.10
CA TYR A 83 1.64 -19.75 4.29
C TYR A 83 3.12 -19.40 4.04
N ARG A 84 3.82 -18.86 5.06
CA ARG A 84 5.25 -18.49 4.99
C ARG A 84 6.21 -19.62 4.63
N TRP A 85 5.80 -20.88 4.79
CA TRP A 85 6.60 -22.05 4.38
C TRP A 85 6.77 -22.14 2.86
N MET A 86 5.88 -21.51 2.07
CA MET A 86 6.02 -21.44 0.62
C MET A 86 7.05 -20.38 0.22
N SER A 87 7.72 -20.60 -0.92
CA SER A 87 8.63 -19.59 -1.48
C SER A 87 7.87 -18.27 -1.73
N PRO A 88 8.53 -17.10 -1.62
CA PRO A 88 7.86 -15.80 -1.70
C PRO A 88 6.99 -15.58 -2.94
N SER A 89 7.41 -16.03 -4.11
CA SER A 89 6.64 -15.92 -5.36
C SER A 89 5.40 -16.81 -5.31
N GLN A 90 5.57 -18.10 -5.06
CA GLN A 90 4.48 -19.08 -4.98
C GLN A 90 3.45 -18.70 -3.92
N ARG A 91 3.92 -18.22 -2.75
CA ARG A 91 3.08 -17.76 -1.65
C ARG A 91 2.16 -16.61 -2.04
N ARG A 92 2.69 -15.63 -2.80
CA ARG A 92 1.91 -14.48 -3.28
C ARG A 92 0.89 -14.91 -4.33
N ASP A 93 1.30 -15.71 -5.31
CA ASP A 93 0.41 -16.19 -6.37
C ASP A 93 -0.74 -17.03 -5.79
N PHE A 94 -0.40 -17.96 -4.89
CA PHE A 94 -1.38 -18.75 -4.14
C PHE A 94 -2.36 -17.86 -3.37
N ALA A 95 -1.85 -16.87 -2.63
CA ALA A 95 -2.68 -15.99 -1.84
C ALA A 95 -3.65 -15.16 -2.71
N ILE A 96 -3.17 -14.64 -3.84
CA ILE A 96 -3.98 -13.87 -4.80
C ILE A 96 -5.06 -14.77 -5.41
N ILE A 97 -4.70 -15.95 -5.91
CA ILE A 97 -5.65 -16.88 -6.54
C ILE A 97 -6.73 -17.30 -5.53
N LYS A 98 -6.33 -17.65 -4.31
CA LYS A 98 -7.28 -18.07 -3.26
C LYS A 98 -8.14 -16.91 -2.75
N ALA A 99 -7.60 -15.69 -2.68
CA ALA A 99 -8.40 -14.50 -2.39
C ALA A 99 -9.39 -14.19 -3.52
N LEU A 100 -8.98 -14.33 -4.78
CA LEU A 100 -9.83 -14.15 -5.96
C LEU A 100 -10.95 -15.18 -6.00
N ALA A 101 -10.66 -16.45 -5.66
CA ALA A 101 -11.62 -17.54 -5.55
C ALA A 101 -12.77 -17.22 -4.57
N LYS A 102 -12.46 -16.51 -3.48
CA LYS A 102 -13.41 -16.14 -2.42
C LYS A 102 -14.16 -14.83 -2.66
N LEU A 103 -13.94 -14.14 -3.77
CA LEU A 103 -14.69 -12.91 -4.09
C LEU A 103 -16.16 -13.24 -4.38
N LYS A 104 -17.05 -12.86 -3.46
CA LYS A 104 -18.50 -12.91 -3.65
C LYS A 104 -18.94 -11.82 -4.64
N LYS A 105 -19.92 -12.11 -5.50
CA LYS A 105 -20.64 -11.08 -6.27
C LYS A 105 -21.40 -10.19 -5.30
N SER A 106 -21.42 -8.87 -5.52
CA SER A 106 -22.34 -8.02 -4.78
C SER A 106 -22.93 -6.91 -5.67
N GLN A 107 -24.10 -6.43 -5.26
CA GLN A 107 -24.93 -5.45 -5.98
C GLN A 107 -24.44 -4.01 -5.75
N ARG A 108 -24.77 -3.13 -6.69
CA ARG A 108 -24.45 -1.69 -6.63
C ARG A 108 -25.43 -0.98 -5.69
N SER A 109 -24.90 -0.13 -4.83
CA SER A 109 -25.66 0.85 -4.04
C SER A 109 -25.28 2.25 -4.52
N ALA A 110 -26.28 3.13 -4.60
CA ALA A 110 -26.13 4.53 -4.99
C ALA A 110 -25.59 5.37 -3.83
N GLU A 111 -24.93 6.46 -4.18
CA GLU A 111 -24.11 7.31 -3.30
C GLU A 111 -24.76 8.69 -3.12
N SER A 112 -24.57 9.31 -1.96
CA SER A 112 -25.00 10.68 -1.67
C SER A 112 -23.83 11.51 -1.18
N ASP A 113 -23.74 12.75 -1.67
CA ASP A 113 -22.69 13.73 -1.39
C ASP A 113 -23.17 14.76 -0.34
N CYS A 114 -22.28 15.15 0.57
CA CYS A 114 -22.46 16.33 1.42
C CYS A 114 -21.12 17.04 1.63
N GLY A 115 -21.11 18.36 1.40
CA GLY A 115 -19.89 19.15 1.23
C GLY A 115 -19.22 19.64 2.53
N GLY A 116 -17.88 19.64 2.53
CA GLY A 116 -16.99 20.45 3.40
C GLY A 116 -15.72 19.76 3.93
N HIS A 117 -14.57 19.98 3.26
CA HIS A 117 -13.16 19.54 3.47
C HIS A 117 -12.84 18.04 3.64
N TRP A 118 -13.76 17.21 4.13
CA TRP A 118 -13.63 15.75 4.11
C TRP A 118 -14.59 15.16 3.08
N GLN A 119 -14.05 14.42 2.12
CA GLN A 119 -14.87 13.67 1.18
C GLN A 119 -15.27 12.35 1.82
N THR A 120 -16.57 12.15 1.96
CA THR A 120 -17.11 10.86 2.40
C THR A 120 -17.55 10.08 1.17
N ILE A 121 -16.98 8.90 1.00
CA ILE A 121 -17.44 7.92 0.01
C ILE A 121 -18.15 6.79 0.75
N GLN A 122 -19.33 6.41 0.27
CA GLN A 122 -20.13 5.35 0.89
C GLN A 122 -20.41 4.24 -0.12
N GLY A 123 -20.50 3.02 0.39
CA GLY A 123 -20.82 1.85 -0.41
C GLY A 123 -19.97 0.64 -0.05
N GLN A 124 -20.05 -0.37 -0.90
CA GLN A 124 -19.27 -1.59 -0.74
C GLN A 124 -17.94 -1.48 -1.46
N PHE A 125 -16.86 -1.62 -0.69
CA PHE A 125 -15.49 -1.57 -1.21
C PHE A 125 -14.89 -2.97 -1.24
N LEU A 126 -14.32 -3.31 -2.39
CA LEU A 126 -13.57 -4.55 -2.58
C LEU A 126 -12.19 -4.46 -1.94
N ASN A 127 -11.54 -3.30 -2.08
CA ASN A 127 -10.21 -3.02 -1.55
C ASN A 127 -10.07 -1.52 -1.21
N ILE A 128 -9.46 -1.22 -0.09
CA ILE A 128 -9.03 0.13 0.28
C ILE A 128 -7.55 0.04 0.64
N SER A 129 -6.72 0.89 0.06
CA SER A 129 -5.29 0.93 0.32
C SER A 129 -4.82 2.35 0.55
N ILE A 130 -4.03 2.53 1.60
CA ILE A 130 -3.42 3.79 2.01
C ILE A 130 -1.90 3.59 1.91
N MET A 131 -1.20 4.49 1.24
CA MET A 131 0.24 4.36 0.95
C MET A 131 0.92 5.72 1.13
N ALA A 132 1.87 5.85 2.06
CA ALA A 132 2.77 7.00 2.20
C ALA A 132 4.06 6.86 1.39
N MET A 133 4.19 5.77 0.63
CA MET A 133 5.35 5.49 -0.21
C MET A 133 4.91 4.71 -1.45
N PRO A 134 5.70 4.69 -2.54
CA PRO A 134 5.28 4.06 -3.80
C PRO A 134 4.98 2.56 -3.71
N CYS A 135 5.58 1.85 -2.76
CA CYS A 135 5.42 0.41 -2.53
C CYS A 135 5.68 -0.48 -3.78
N PRO A 136 6.83 -0.34 -4.47
CA PRO A 136 7.22 -1.22 -5.57
C PRO A 136 7.48 -2.64 -5.07
N CYS A 137 7.02 -3.61 -5.85
CA CYS A 137 7.21 -5.02 -5.56
C CYS A 137 7.09 -5.85 -6.84
N SER A 138 7.35 -7.16 -6.78
CA SER A 138 7.24 -8.04 -7.95
C SER A 138 5.85 -8.04 -8.61
N MET A 139 4.79 -7.68 -7.86
CA MET A 139 3.42 -7.61 -8.36
C MET A 139 3.06 -6.24 -8.97
N ALA A 140 3.81 -5.21 -8.60
CA ALA A 140 3.62 -3.84 -9.05
C ALA A 140 5.01 -3.20 -9.20
N PRO A 141 5.71 -3.44 -10.33
CA PRO A 141 7.11 -3.04 -10.49
C PRO A 141 7.35 -1.54 -10.34
N ARG A 142 6.38 -0.73 -10.74
CA ARG A 142 6.40 0.73 -10.59
C ARG A 142 5.80 1.22 -9.26
N GLY A 143 5.29 0.32 -8.41
CA GLY A 143 4.58 0.66 -7.19
C GLY A 143 3.07 0.53 -7.30
N PHE A 144 2.41 0.44 -6.15
CA PHE A 144 0.96 0.61 -6.08
C PHE A 144 0.55 2.08 -6.21
N THR A 145 1.43 3.02 -5.88
CA THR A 145 1.17 4.47 -5.95
C THR A 145 2.44 5.19 -6.44
N PRO A 146 2.79 5.05 -7.73
CA PRO A 146 4.07 5.51 -8.29
C PRO A 146 4.33 7.02 -8.15
N ASP A 147 3.26 7.80 -7.97
CA ASP A 147 3.23 9.25 -7.82
C ASP A 147 3.41 9.72 -6.37
N THR A 148 3.36 8.81 -5.40
CA THR A 148 3.59 9.15 -3.98
C THR A 148 5.04 9.53 -3.76
N ARG A 149 5.28 10.62 -3.03
CA ARG A 149 6.62 11.04 -2.61
C ARG A 149 6.87 10.55 -1.19
N LEU A 150 8.14 10.32 -0.88
CA LEU A 150 8.52 9.77 0.42
C LEU A 150 8.48 10.78 1.56
N HIS A 151 8.42 12.10 1.32
CA HIS A 151 8.72 13.10 2.35
C HIS A 151 7.97 14.43 2.17
N ASN A 152 6.74 14.39 1.66
CA ASN A 152 5.96 15.59 1.38
C ASN A 152 4.70 15.71 2.25
N GLY A 153 4.56 14.87 3.27
CA GLY A 153 3.40 14.85 4.15
C GLY A 153 2.11 14.34 3.49
N SER A 154 2.21 13.77 2.28
CA SER A 154 1.05 13.28 1.56
C SER A 154 1.01 11.76 1.54
N MET A 155 -0.19 11.21 1.48
CA MET A 155 -0.41 9.79 1.27
C MET A 155 -1.42 9.60 0.15
N ALA A 156 -1.27 8.52 -0.59
CA ALA A 156 -2.22 8.11 -1.61
C ALA A 156 -3.30 7.20 -1.00
N LEU A 157 -4.56 7.58 -1.21
CA LEU A 157 -5.72 6.74 -0.95
C LEU A 157 -6.19 6.12 -2.27
N ARG A 158 -6.23 4.79 -2.33
CA ARG A 158 -6.74 4.03 -3.46
C ARG A 158 -7.89 3.15 -3.03
N VAL A 159 -9.03 3.34 -3.69
CA VAL A 159 -10.28 2.68 -3.37
C VAL A 159 -10.78 1.94 -4.60
N VAL A 160 -11.04 0.64 -4.42
CA VAL A 160 -11.68 -0.21 -5.42
C VAL A 160 -13.08 -0.50 -4.91
N ARG A 161 -14.07 0.14 -5.51
CA ARG A 161 -15.47 -0.19 -5.28
C ARG A 161 -15.77 -1.60 -5.73
N ASN A 162 -16.87 -2.15 -5.23
CA ASN A 162 -17.34 -3.45 -5.65
C ASN A 162 -17.55 -3.49 -7.18
N THR A 163 -16.97 -4.50 -7.83
CA THR A 163 -16.89 -4.64 -9.29
C THR A 163 -16.93 -6.13 -9.63
N THR A 164 -17.12 -6.48 -10.91
CA THR A 164 -17.13 -7.88 -11.33
C THR A 164 -15.72 -8.49 -11.19
N ARG A 165 -15.65 -9.82 -11.02
CA ARG A 165 -14.36 -10.53 -10.89
C ARG A 165 -13.47 -10.32 -12.12
N SER A 166 -14.05 -10.27 -13.33
CA SER A 166 -13.31 -10.05 -14.57
C SER A 166 -12.72 -8.64 -14.65
N GLU A 167 -13.50 -7.61 -14.29
CA GLU A 167 -13.01 -6.22 -14.20
C GLU A 167 -11.92 -6.08 -13.13
N PHE A 168 -12.09 -6.72 -11.97
CA PHE A 168 -11.07 -6.68 -10.94
C PHE A 168 -9.78 -7.40 -11.35
N VAL A 169 -9.88 -8.55 -12.02
CA VAL A 169 -8.69 -9.23 -12.57
C VAL A 169 -8.01 -8.38 -13.63
N LYS A 170 -8.77 -7.70 -14.50
CA LYS A 170 -8.22 -6.71 -15.45
C LYS A 170 -7.49 -5.58 -14.70
N HIS A 171 -8.08 -5.06 -13.61
CA HIS A 171 -7.46 -4.05 -12.77
C HIS A 171 -6.13 -4.54 -12.14
N LEU A 172 -6.09 -5.76 -11.60
CA LEU A 172 -4.85 -6.34 -11.06
C LEU A 172 -3.76 -6.51 -12.13
N LYS A 173 -4.13 -7.02 -13.31
CA LYS A 173 -3.20 -7.20 -14.44
C LYS A 173 -2.60 -5.87 -14.96
N ARG A 174 -3.31 -4.76 -14.79
CA ARG A 174 -2.78 -3.43 -15.16
C ARG A 174 -1.65 -3.00 -14.22
N HIS A 175 -1.72 -3.35 -12.94
CA HIS A 175 -0.66 -3.05 -11.96
C HIS A 175 0.59 -3.89 -12.17
N SER A 176 0.45 -5.12 -12.64
CA SER A 176 1.60 -5.98 -12.96
C SER A 176 2.34 -5.57 -14.24
N SER A 177 1.75 -4.70 -15.08
CA SER A 177 2.36 -4.24 -16.34
C SER A 177 3.03 -2.88 -16.20
N VAL A 178 4.30 -2.79 -16.59
CA VAL A 178 5.10 -1.55 -16.60
C VAL A 178 4.49 -0.47 -17.52
N LYS A 179 3.76 -0.89 -18.56
CA LYS A 179 3.19 -0.01 -19.60
C LYS A 179 1.85 0.63 -19.23
N ASN A 180 1.10 0.07 -18.26
CA ASN A 180 -0.32 0.39 -18.05
C ASN A 180 -0.66 1.01 -16.67
N GLN A 181 0.34 1.42 -15.88
CA GLN A 181 0.11 2.11 -14.60
C GLN A 181 -0.19 3.59 -14.81
N GLY A 182 -1.35 3.89 -15.42
CA GLY A 182 -1.94 5.22 -15.48
C GLY A 182 -3.04 5.39 -14.43
N LEU A 183 -3.05 6.55 -13.78
CA LEU A 183 -4.05 6.99 -12.80
C LEU A 183 -5.43 7.08 -13.46
N TYR A 184 -6.42 6.34 -12.95
CA TYR A 184 -7.82 6.63 -13.26
C TYR A 184 -8.58 6.77 -11.95
N ARG A 185 -9.14 7.97 -11.74
CA ARG A 185 -10.29 8.19 -10.85
C ARG A 185 -11.44 7.34 -11.41
N TYR A 186 -11.93 6.38 -10.65
CA TYR A 186 -13.24 5.80 -10.93
C TYR A 186 -14.26 6.85 -10.46
N ASN A 187 -15.02 7.40 -11.41
CA ASN A 187 -16.26 8.12 -11.11
C ASN A 187 -17.23 7.20 -10.38
#